data_AF-A0A3S3NVH1-F1
#
_entry.id   AF-A0A3S3NVH1-F1
#
_cell.length_a   1.000
_cell.length_b   1.000
_cell.length_c   1.000
_cell.angle_alpha   90.00
_cell.angle_beta   90.00
_cell.angle_gamma   90.00
#
_symmetry.space_group_name_H-M   'P 1'
#
loop_
_entity.id
_entity.type
_entity.pdbx_description
1 polymer ?
#
loop_
_entity_poly.entity_id
_entity_poly.type
_entity_poly.pdbx_seq_one_letter_code
_entity_poly.pdbx_strand_id
1 'polypeptide(L)' 'MGFDPVLHTISALDEAWASYIQANPKAAQFCTPPLEFEDALNIIFGGTTAMGAYAWAPSSGVLHKNVVDITRDTQDIT' A
#
# COMPACT_ATOMS: atom_id res chain seq x y z
N MET A 1 -3.29 9.99 13.26
CA MET A 1 -4.45 9.75 12.37
C MET A 1 -4.76 8.27 12.43
N GLY A 2 -6.02 7.90 12.52
CA GLY A 2 -6.43 6.49 12.60
C GLY A 2 -7.85 6.33 12.09
N PHE A 3 -8.22 5.11 11.72
CA PHE A 3 -9.58 4.83 11.28
C PHE A 3 -10.54 4.76 12.48
N ASP A 4 -11.67 5.46 12.38
CA ASP A 4 -12.78 5.39 13.33
C ASP A 4 -13.83 4.41 12.79
N PRO A 5 -14.00 3.22 13.42
CA PRO A 5 -14.93 2.20 12.96
C PRO A 5 -16.40 2.53 13.23
N VAL A 6 -16.70 3.53 14.07
CA VAL A 6 -18.08 3.96 14.34
C VAL A 6 -18.56 4.92 13.26
N LEU A 7 -17.68 5.81 12.81
CA LEU A 7 -17.96 6.81 11.77
C LEU A 7 -17.52 6.37 10.37
N HIS A 8 -16.90 5.19 10.25
CA HIS A 8 -16.26 4.67 9.03
C HIS A 8 -15.41 5.73 8.30
N THR A 9 -14.57 6.46 9.05
CA THR A 9 -13.82 7.62 8.56
C THR A 9 -12.41 7.66 9.15
N ILE A 10 -11.46 8.28 8.44
CA ILE A 10 -10.14 8.54 9.00
C ILE A 10 -10.23 9.73 9.97
N SER A 11 -10.10 9.45 11.26
CA SER A 11 -10.06 10.45 12.32
C SER A 11 -8.64 11.02 12.49
N ALA A 12 -8.56 12.34 12.46
CA ALA A 12 -7.35 13.10 12.70
C ALA A 12 -7.70 14.50 13.22
N LEU A 13 -6.71 15.18 13.79
CA LEU A 13 -6.83 16.60 14.11
C LEU A 13 -7.02 17.42 12.83
N ASP A 14 -7.86 18.46 12.89
CA ASP A 14 -8.13 19.36 11.76
C ASP A 14 -6.85 19.95 11.15
N GLU A 15 -5.87 20.32 11.99
CA GLU A 15 -4.57 20.82 11.56
C GLU A 15 -3.76 19.78 10.76
N ALA A 16 -3.86 18.51 11.17
CA ALA A 16 -3.17 17.42 10.51
C ALA A 16 -3.82 17.12 9.14
N TRP A 17 -5.15 17.20 9.04
CA TRP A 17 -5.86 17.13 7.76
C TRP A 17 -5.53 18.31 6.85
N ALA A 18 -5.53 19.54 7.37
CA ALA A 18 -5.20 20.74 6.59
C ALA A 18 -3.80 20.65 5.97
N SER A 19 -2.81 20.24 6.77
CA SER A 19 -1.43 20.03 6.30
C SER A 19 -1.36 18.93 5.24
N TYR A 20 -2.08 17.83 5.42
CA TYR A 20 -2.08 16.70 4.49
C TYR A 20 -2.79 17.02 3.16
N ILE A 21 -3.90 17.74 3.21
CA ILE A 21 -4.68 18.18 2.04
C ILE A 21 -3.89 19.22 1.24
N GLN A 22 -3.16 20.13 1.90
CA GLN A 22 -2.29 21.08 1.21
C GLN A 22 -1.24 20.37 0.34
N ALA A 23 -0.66 19.27 0.85
CA ALA A 23 0.28 18.45 0.08
C ALA A 23 -0.43 17.53 -0.93
N ASN A 24 -1.63 17.05 -0.60
CA ASN A 24 -2.40 16.08 -1.40
C ASN A 24 -3.86 16.51 -1.52
N PRO A 25 -4.21 17.43 -2.45
CA PRO A 25 -5.57 17.98 -2.54
C PRO A 25 -6.65 16.92 -2.77
N LYS A 26 -6.30 15.81 -3.44
CA LYS A 26 -7.19 14.66 -3.67
C LYS A 26 -7.61 13.94 -2.38
N ALA A 27 -6.90 14.16 -1.27
CA ALA A 27 -7.21 13.51 0.00
C ALA A 27 -8.44 14.09 0.71
N ALA A 28 -8.91 15.28 0.30
CA ALA A 28 -10.05 15.95 0.92
C ALA A 28 -11.33 15.09 0.91
N GLN A 29 -11.52 14.26 -0.11
CA GLN A 29 -12.67 13.35 -0.20
C GLN A 29 -12.69 12.26 0.89
N PHE A 30 -11.56 11.99 1.54
CA PHE A 30 -11.46 10.99 2.62
C PHE A 30 -11.73 11.58 4.01
N CYS A 31 -11.93 12.90 4.10
CA CYS A 31 -12.31 13.57 5.35
C CYS A 31 -13.82 13.45 5.62
N THR A 32 -14.61 13.13 4.59
CA THR A 32 -16.08 13.04 4.67
C THR A 32 -16.53 11.59 4.83
N PRO A 33 -17.42 11.28 5.79
CA PRO A 33 -18.01 9.95 5.94
C PRO A 33 -19.03 9.61 4.84
N PRO A 34 -19.26 8.31 4.53
CA PRO A 34 -18.49 7.12 4.94
C PRO A 34 -17.51 6.64 3.84
N LEU A 35 -16.42 5.97 4.25
CA LEU A 35 -15.48 5.33 3.32
C LEU A 35 -16.09 4.06 2.71
N GLU A 36 -16.55 4.13 1.45
CA GLU A 36 -17.36 3.08 0.80
C GLU A 36 -16.69 1.69 0.66
N PHE A 37 -15.36 1.61 0.77
CA PHE A 37 -14.60 0.38 0.50
C PHE A 37 -13.64 0.00 1.62
N GLU A 38 -13.94 0.38 2.87
CA GLU A 38 -13.07 0.09 4.00
C GLU A 38 -12.73 -1.41 4.13
N ASP A 39 -13.72 -2.30 4.10
CA ASP A 39 -13.49 -3.75 4.19
C ASP A 39 -12.54 -4.26 3.11
N ALA A 40 -12.72 -3.80 1.87
CA ALA A 40 -11.86 -4.18 0.75
C ALA A 40 -10.44 -3.63 0.92
N LEU A 41 -10.29 -2.39 1.40
CA LEU A 41 -8.99 -1.81 1.73
C LEU A 41 -8.31 -2.57 2.86
N ASN A 42 -9.05 -2.99 3.89
CA ASN A 42 -8.52 -3.81 4.96
C ASN A 42 -8.15 -5.23 4.48
N ILE A 43 -8.82 -5.79 3.48
CA ILE A 43 -8.40 -7.08 2.88
C ILE A 43 -7.12 -6.92 2.07
N ILE A 44 -6.97 -5.83 1.30
CA ILE A 44 -5.80 -5.58 0.45
C ILE A 44 -4.59 -5.18 1.27
N PHE A 45 -4.79 -4.30 2.26
CA PHE A 45 -3.71 -3.67 3.03
C PHE A 45 -3.61 -4.17 4.48
N GLY A 46 -4.66 -4.78 5.04
CA GLY A 46 -4.66 -5.31 6.40
C GLY A 46 -3.69 -6.49 6.51
N GLY A 47 -2.90 -6.50 7.58
CA GLY A 47 -1.81 -7.45 7.77
C GLY A 47 -0.57 -7.18 6.92
N THR A 48 -0.63 -6.25 5.96
CA THR A 48 0.51 -5.87 5.12
C THR A 48 1.19 -4.64 5.71
N THR A 49 2.31 -4.84 6.40
CA THR A 49 3.23 -3.73 6.66
C THR A 49 4.03 -3.50 5.39
N ALA A 50 3.89 -2.33 4.77
CA ALA A 50 4.75 -1.91 3.66
C ALA A 50 6.18 -1.70 4.19
N MET A 51 6.91 -2.79 4.38
CA MET A 51 8.34 -2.75 4.64
C MET A 51 8.97 -2.33 3.33
N GLY A 52 9.46 -1.09 3.24
CA GLY A 52 10.13 -0.58 2.03
C GLY A 52 11.27 -1.47 1.52
N ALA A 53 11.77 -2.38 2.36
CA ALA A 53 12.71 -3.44 1.98
C ALA A 53 12.20 -4.40 0.89
N TYR A 54 10.88 -4.59 0.74
CA TYR A 54 10.27 -5.42 -0.31
C TYR A 54 9.61 -4.59 -1.43
N ALA A 55 9.73 -3.26 -1.38
CA ALA A 55 9.21 -2.41 -2.45
C ALA A 55 10.06 -2.60 -3.70
N TRP A 56 9.50 -3.29 -4.69
CA TRP A 56 10.14 -3.42 -5.99
C TRP A 56 9.98 -2.12 -6.77
N ALA A 57 11.10 -1.46 -7.08
CA ALA A 57 11.14 -0.42 -8.10
C ALA A 57 12.00 -0.92 -9.27
N PRO A 58 11.60 -0.69 -10.53
CA PRO A 58 12.42 -1.04 -11.70
C PRO A 58 13.84 -0.45 -11.64
N SER A 59 13.99 0.71 -11.00
CA SER A 59 15.27 1.39 -10.75
C SER A 59 16.07 0.82 -9.57
N SER A 60 15.45 0.06 -8.67
CA SER A 60 16.14 -0.53 -7.49
C SER A 60 17.01 -1.72 -7.86
N GLY A 61 16.88 -2.29 -9.07
CA GLY A 61 17.76 -3.36 -9.58
C GLY A 61 17.67 -4.71 -8.85
N VAL A 62 16.87 -4.82 -7.78
CA VAL A 62 16.73 -6.06 -7.00
C VAL A 62 15.65 -6.94 -7.63
N LEU A 63 16.03 -7.73 -8.62
CA LEU A 63 15.29 -8.93 -9.01
C LEU A 63 15.69 -10.04 -8.03
N HIS A 64 14.78 -10.49 -7.16
CA HIS A 64 15.03 -11.70 -6.37
C HIS A 64 15.25 -12.88 -7.35
N LYS A 65 16.43 -13.49 -7.31
CA LYS A 65 16.93 -14.49 -8.27
C LYS A 65 16.07 -15.77 -8.40
N ASN A 66 15.02 -15.94 -7.61
CA ASN A 66 14.20 -17.16 -7.59
C ASN A 66 13.31 -17.38 -8.82
N VAL A 67 13.31 -16.48 -9.82
CA VAL A 67 12.61 -16.70 -11.09
C VAL A 67 13.52 -17.32 -12.17
N VAL A 68 14.85 -17.33 -11.97
CA VAL A 68 15.81 -17.74 -13.01
C VAL A 68 16.12 -19.25 -13.03
N ASP A 69 15.76 -20.00 -11.98
CA ASP A 69 16.08 -21.44 -11.92
C ASP A 69 15.07 -22.34 -12.65
N ILE A 70 13.92 -21.85 -13.10
CA ILE A 70 12.98 -22.68 -13.89
C ILE A 70 13.50 -22.92 -15.33
N THR A 71 14.47 -22.14 -15.81
CA THR A 71 14.91 -22.20 -17.21
C THR A 71 16.29 -22.86 -17.42
N ARG A 72 16.94 -23.39 -16.38
CA ARG A 72 18.27 -24.02 -16.51
C ARG A 72 18.25 -25.55 -16.53
N ASP A 73 17.12 -26.20 -16.28
CA ASP A 73 17.01 -27.67 -16.19
C ASP A 73 16.70 -28.39 -17.53
N THR A 74 17.21 -27.93 -18.67
CA THR A 74 17.03 -28.71 -19.93
C THR A 74 18.22 -28.68 -20.88
N GLN A 75 19.39 -28.20 -20.46
CA GLN A 75 20.59 -28.34 -21.28
C GLN A 75 21.78 -28.82 -20.46
N ASP A 76 21.65 -30.03 -19.90
CA ASP A 76 22.77 -30.97 -19.76
C ASP A 76 22.22 -32.39 -19.50
N ILE A 77 21.76 -33.06 -20.56
CA ILE A 77 21.75 -34.53 -20.62
C ILE A 77 22.74 -34.90 -21.72
N THR A 78 23.88 -35.42 -21.29
CA THR A 78 24.98 -35.98 -22.10
C THR A 78 24.50 -37.04 -23.07
#